data_AF-A0A3M1B9D7-F1
#
_entry.id   AF-A0A3M1B9D7-F1
#
_cell.length_a   1.000
_cell.length_b   1.000
_cell.length_c   1.000
_cell.angle_alpha   90.00
_cell.angle_beta   90.00
_cell.angle_gamma   90.00
#
_symmetry.space_group_name_H-M   'P 1'
#
loop_
_entity.id
_entity.type
_entity.pdbx_description
1 polymer ?
#
loop_
_entity_poly.entity_id
_entity_poly.type
_entity_poly.pdbx_seq_one_letter_code
_entity_poly.pdbx_strand_id
1 'polypeptide(L)'
;MAVHSLEESVKFYCKLFDFEVKKNQRPKHNSMIVGNEHIKLCLYETEGAGDRRGIDHFGIHVKNFDQVVEICEKMGVPMPYGVVKWEKSRSVYIVDPNGYEIELTEFVGGRL
;
A
#
# COMPACT_ATOMS: atom_id res chain seq x y z
N MET A 1 -9.88 -1.95 4.24
CA MET A 1 -8.69 -2.28 5.06
C MET A 1 -8.87 -1.65 6.42
N ALA A 2 -8.59 -2.40 7.49
CA ALA A 2 -8.69 -1.92 8.85
C ALA A 2 -7.34 -1.29 9.24
N VAL A 3 -7.34 -0.06 9.73
CA VAL A 3 -6.11 0.69 10.05
C VAL A 3 -6.13 1.19 11.49
N HIS A 4 -4.96 1.33 12.10
CA HIS A 4 -4.82 1.87 13.46
C HIS A 4 -5.04 3.38 13.48
N SER A 5 -4.61 4.08 12.43
CA SER A 5 -4.75 5.52 12.27
C SER A 5 -5.01 5.87 10.80
N LEU A 6 -6.14 6.52 10.53
CA LEU A 6 -6.46 7.06 9.22
C LEU A 6 -5.48 8.15 8.83
N GLU A 7 -5.07 9.01 9.76
CA GLU A 7 -4.14 10.10 9.44
C GLU A 7 -2.80 9.57 8.97
N GLU A 8 -2.23 8.60 9.69
CA GLU A 8 -0.96 7.98 9.35
C GLU A 8 -1.06 7.20 8.03
N SER A 9 -2.11 6.39 7.87
CA SER A 9 -2.30 5.57 6.68
C SER A 9 -2.55 6.43 5.43
N VAL A 10 -3.40 7.45 5.53
CA VAL A 10 -3.64 8.41 4.44
C VAL A 10 -2.33 9.09 4.06
N LYS A 11 -1.58 9.61 5.04
CA LYS A 11 -0.29 10.27 4.79
C LYS A 11 0.71 9.33 4.11
N PHE A 12 0.77 8.06 4.52
CA PHE A 12 1.62 7.06 3.91
C PHE A 12 1.26 6.84 2.43
N TYR A 13 0.00 6.53 2.13
CA TYR A 13 -0.41 6.24 0.75
C TYR A 13 -0.34 7.47 -0.15
N CYS A 14 -0.68 8.66 0.35
CA CYS A 14 -0.53 9.91 -0.38
C CYS A 14 0.94 10.20 -0.69
N LYS A 15 1.85 10.03 0.29
CA LYS A 15 3.27 10.34 0.08
C LYS A 15 3.97 9.34 -0.84
N LEU A 16 3.65 8.06 -0.72
CA LEU A 16 4.33 7.01 -1.49
C LEU A 16 3.80 6.88 -2.92
N PHE A 17 2.48 6.93 -3.10
CA PHE A 17 1.84 6.66 -4.40
C PHE A 17 1.24 7.89 -5.07
N ASP A 18 1.41 9.08 -4.47
CA ASP A 18 0.74 10.31 -4.90
C ASP A 18 -0.79 10.13 -4.96
N PHE A 19 -1.33 9.32 -4.05
CA PHE A 19 -2.77 9.15 -3.91
C PHE A 19 -3.40 10.41 -3.32
N GLU A 20 -4.67 10.61 -3.64
CA GLU A 20 -5.47 11.70 -3.09
C GLU A 20 -6.55 11.14 -2.17
N VAL A 21 -7.00 11.94 -1.21
CA VAL A 21 -8.21 11.65 -0.45
C VAL A 21 -9.42 11.86 -1.37
N LYS A 22 -9.99 10.76 -1.86
CA LYS A 22 -11.18 10.79 -2.72
C LYS A 22 -12.47 11.01 -1.91
N LYS A 23 -12.50 10.58 -0.64
CA LYS A 23 -13.64 10.80 0.25
C LYS A 23 -13.26 10.75 1.73
N ASN A 24 -13.66 11.76 2.50
CA ASN A 24 -13.63 11.74 3.97
C ASN A 24 -15.05 11.51 4.49
N GLN A 25 -15.25 10.50 5.35
CA GLN A 25 -16.58 10.11 5.85
C GLN A 25 -16.78 10.38 7.35
N ARG A 26 -15.80 11.02 8.01
CA ARG A 26 -15.90 11.42 9.41
C ARG A 26 -16.88 12.60 9.61
N PRO A 27 -17.54 12.71 10.78
CA PRO A 27 -17.49 11.76 11.90
C PRO A 27 -18.46 10.58 11.74
N LYS A 28 -19.35 10.59 10.74
CA LYS A 28 -20.42 9.59 10.58
C LYS A 28 -19.90 8.15 10.45
N HIS A 29 -18.79 7.99 9.74
CA HIS A 29 -18.06 6.72 9.65
C HIS A 29 -16.57 7.00 9.90
N ASN A 30 -15.91 6.21 10.73
CA ASN A 30 -14.46 6.33 10.94
C ASN A 30 -13.69 5.73 9.76
N SER A 31 -13.82 6.36 8.58
CA SER A 31 -13.26 5.86 7.33
C SER A 31 -12.91 6.98 6.35
N MET A 32 -11.93 6.71 5.49
CA MET A 32 -11.59 7.54 4.32
C MET A 32 -11.31 6.65 3.12
N ILE A 33 -11.53 7.18 1.92
CA ILE A 33 -11.14 6.55 0.67
C ILE A 33 -9.97 7.34 0.10
N VAL A 34 -8.85 6.66 -0.13
CA VAL A 34 -7.65 7.23 -0.77
C VAL A 34 -7.35 6.50 -2.07
N GLY A 35 -6.78 7.18 -3.05
CA GLY A 35 -6.43 6.54 -4.30
C GLY A 35 -6.20 7.50 -5.45
N ASN A 36 -6.20 6.94 -6.65
CA ASN A 36 -6.18 7.66 -7.92
C ASN A 36 -7.32 7.16 -8.82
N GLU A 37 -7.25 7.42 -10.13
CA GLU A 37 -8.28 6.99 -11.08
C GLU A 37 -8.38 5.47 -11.21
N HIS A 38 -7.29 4.73 -10.98
CA HIS A 38 -7.23 3.28 -11.17
C HIS A 38 -7.42 2.49 -9.87
N ILE A 39 -6.94 3.01 -8.74
CA ILE A 39 -6.92 2.31 -7.46
C ILE A 39 -7.67 3.16 -6.43
N LYS A 40 -8.54 2.53 -5.64
CA LYS A 40 -9.16 3.14 -4.46
C LYS A 40 -9.02 2.17 -3.28
N LEU A 41 -8.39 2.64 -2.21
CA LEU A 41 -8.31 1.94 -0.93
C LEU A 41 -9.33 2.55 0.04
N CYS A 42 -10.25 1.71 0.51
CA CYS A 42 -11.19 2.09 1.56
C CYS A 42 -10.58 1.74 2.91
N LEU A 43 -10.18 2.77 3.66
CA LEU A 43 -9.54 2.65 4.96
C LEU A 43 -10.58 2.87 6.05
N TYR A 44 -10.59 2.00 7.06
CA TYR A 44 -11.49 2.07 8.22
C TYR A 44 -10.64 2.03 9.48
N GLU A 45 -10.69 3.07 10.28
CA GLU A 45 -9.95 3.08 11.55
C GLU A 45 -10.78 2.38 12.63
N THR A 46 -10.20 1.31 13.18
CA THR A 46 -10.87 0.40 14.11
C THR A 46 -9.91 0.01 15.23
N GLU A 47 -10.44 -0.13 16.44
CA GLU A 47 -9.69 -0.73 17.55
C GLU A 47 -9.30 -2.18 17.21
N GLY A 48 -8.04 -2.55 17.45
CA GLY A 48 -7.53 -3.88 17.09
C GLY A 48 -7.32 -4.10 15.58
N ALA A 49 -7.18 -3.03 14.78
CA ALA A 49 -6.65 -3.13 13.43
C ALA A 49 -5.28 -3.84 13.42
N GLY A 50 -4.81 -4.32 12.26
CA GLY A 50 -3.51 -5.00 12.14
C GLY A 50 -3.49 -6.51 12.46
N ASP A 51 -4.55 -7.06 13.07
CA ASP A 51 -4.72 -8.52 13.18
C ASP A 51 -5.01 -9.12 11.80
N ARG A 52 -3.95 -9.62 11.12
CA ARG A 52 -4.00 -10.27 9.79
C ARG A 52 -5.08 -11.35 9.74
N ARG A 53 -6.26 -11.01 9.21
CA ARG A 53 -7.35 -11.96 8.93
C ARG A 53 -7.89 -11.71 7.52
N GLY A 54 -7.72 -12.69 6.63
CA GLY A 54 -8.27 -12.70 5.28
C GLY A 54 -7.21 -12.70 4.17
N ILE A 55 -6.71 -11.52 3.81
CA ILE A 55 -5.79 -11.32 2.66
C ILE A 55 -4.35 -11.25 3.16
N ASP A 56 -3.45 -12.06 2.59
CA ASP A 56 -2.03 -12.07 2.97
C ASP A 56 -1.29 -10.80 2.53
N HIS A 57 -1.51 -10.39 1.27
CA HIS A 57 -1.04 -9.14 0.66
C HIS A 57 -1.89 -8.80 -0.58
N PHE A 58 -1.67 -7.62 -1.15
CA PHE A 58 -2.19 -7.25 -2.48
C PHE A 58 -1.08 -6.65 -3.33
N GLY A 59 -1.21 -6.81 -4.65
CA GLY A 59 -0.22 -6.33 -5.63
C GLY A 59 -0.64 -5.06 -6.34
N ILE A 60 0.32 -4.16 -6.56
CA ILE A 60 0.21 -2.98 -7.40
C ILE A 60 1.28 -3.07 -8.50
N HIS A 61 0.83 -3.07 -9.75
CA HIS A 61 1.73 -2.91 -10.88
C HIS A 61 2.19 -1.45 -10.98
N VAL A 62 3.51 -1.24 -10.97
CA VAL A 62 4.15 0.07 -11.09
C VAL A 62 4.97 0.15 -12.37
N LYS A 63 4.81 1.24 -13.12
CA LYS A 63 5.57 1.44 -14.37
C LYS A 63 6.99 1.94 -14.13
N ASN A 64 7.24 2.52 -12.96
CA ASN A 64 8.49 3.15 -12.55
C ASN A 64 9.15 2.39 -11.40
N PHE A 65 9.30 1.07 -11.56
CA PHE A 65 9.71 0.14 -10.51
C PHE A 65 10.96 0.60 -9.73
N ASP A 66 12.09 0.81 -10.41
CA ASP A 66 13.34 1.17 -9.73
C ASP A 66 13.23 2.53 -8.99
N GLN A 67 12.44 3.48 -9.51
CA GLN A 67 12.19 4.76 -8.84
C GLN A 67 11.37 4.59 -7.56
N VAL A 68 10.35 3.72 -7.57
CA VAL A 68 9.53 3.48 -6.38
C VAL A 68 10.35 2.75 -5.31
N VAL A 69 11.24 1.83 -5.68
CA VAL A 69 12.19 1.21 -4.74
C VAL A 69 13.05 2.29 -4.07
N GLU A 70 13.64 3.19 -4.83
CA GLU A 70 14.45 4.29 -4.30
C GLU A 70 13.65 5.23 -3.37
N ILE A 71 12.39 5.52 -3.71
CA ILE A 71 11.48 6.30 -2.87
C ILE A 71 11.21 5.58 -1.55
N CYS A 72 10.92 4.27 -1.58
CA CYS A 72 10.74 3.45 -0.40
C CYS A 72 11.97 3.49 0.52
N GLU A 73 13.17 3.33 -0.05
CA GLU A 73 14.44 3.42 0.70
C GLU A 73 14.60 4.79 1.38
N LYS A 74 14.41 5.88 0.63
CA LYS A 74 14.51 7.26 1.16
C LYS A 74 13.46 7.56 2.23
N MET A 75 12.29 6.96 2.12
CA MET A 75 11.20 7.10 3.08
C MET A 75 11.35 6.19 4.31
N GLY A 76 12.29 5.24 4.29
CA GLY A 76 12.44 4.24 5.34
C GLY A 76 11.27 3.25 5.39
N VAL A 77 10.60 3.00 4.26
CA VAL A 77 9.52 2.02 4.17
C VAL A 77 10.12 0.62 4.31
N PRO A 78 9.61 -0.23 5.22
CA PRO A 78 10.14 -1.58 5.39
C PRO A 78 9.99 -2.41 4.11
N MET A 79 11.10 -2.99 3.65
CA MET A 79 11.16 -3.92 2.51
C MET A 79 11.76 -5.25 2.96
N PRO A 80 11.00 -6.12 3.65
CA PRO A 80 11.53 -7.28 4.38
C PRO A 80 12.36 -8.26 3.52
N TYR A 81 12.12 -8.31 2.21
CA TYR A 81 12.82 -9.21 1.29
C TYR A 81 13.73 -8.48 0.29
N GLY A 82 13.77 -7.14 0.33
CA GLY A 82 14.34 -6.34 -0.75
C GLY A 82 13.68 -6.62 -2.10
N VAL A 83 14.40 -6.33 -3.19
CA VAL A 83 13.95 -6.67 -4.55
C VAL A 83 14.09 -8.17 -4.79
N VAL A 84 12.97 -8.81 -5.08
CA VAL A 84 12.87 -10.23 -5.43
C VAL A 84 12.80 -10.38 -6.95
N LYS A 85 13.68 -11.23 -7.50
CA LYS A 85 13.64 -11.62 -8.92
C LYS A 85 12.96 -12.98 -9.06
N TRP A 86 11.80 -12.98 -9.69
CA TRP A 86 11.09 -14.19 -10.11
C TRP A 86 11.52 -14.60 -11.52
N GLU A 87 11.06 -15.77 -11.98
CA GLU A 87 11.42 -16.30 -13.30
C GLU A 87 11.07 -15.32 -14.44
N LYS A 88 9.93 -14.64 -14.34
CA LYS A 88 9.38 -13.76 -15.40
C LYS A 88 9.10 -12.33 -14.94
N SER A 89 9.39 -11.99 -13.69
CA SER A 89 9.05 -10.69 -13.11
C SER A 89 9.98 -10.29 -11.99
N ARG A 90 9.86 -9.02 -11.60
CA ARG A 90 10.57 -8.44 -10.47
C ARG A 90 9.53 -7.77 -9.58
N SER A 91 9.66 -8.01 -8.28
CA SER A 91 8.78 -7.42 -7.29
C SER A 91 9.56 -6.96 -6.09
N VAL A 92 9.02 -5.99 -5.35
CA VAL A 92 9.45 -5.65 -4.00
C VAL A 92 8.22 -5.69 -3.11
N TYR A 93 8.37 -6.26 -1.92
CA TYR A 93 7.29 -6.30 -0.94
C TYR A 93 7.57 -5.23 0.09
N ILE A 94 6.65 -4.29 0.25
CA ILE A 94 6.70 -3.25 1.27
C ILE A 94 5.70 -3.54 2.39
N VAL A 95 5.89 -2.96 3.56
CA VAL A 95 4.93 -3.04 4.67
C VAL A 95 4.39 -1.65 4.98
N ASP A 96 3.06 -1.52 5.03
CA ASP A 96 2.40 -0.28 5.43
C ASP A 96 2.44 -0.07 6.97
N PRO A 97 2.00 1.09 7.48
CA PRO A 97 1.98 1.35 8.93
C PRO A 97 1.16 0.38 9.77
N ASN A 98 0.28 -0.40 9.14
CA ASN A 98 -0.63 -1.35 9.80
C ASN A 98 -0.18 -2.81 9.63
N GLY A 99 1.00 -3.05 9.05
CA GLY A 99 1.51 -4.40 8.83
C GLY A 99 0.98 -5.09 7.57
N TYR A 100 0.23 -4.39 6.70
CA TYR A 100 -0.16 -4.93 5.41
C TYR A 100 1.04 -5.00 4.50
N GLU A 101 1.34 -6.20 4.00
CA GLU A 101 2.30 -6.39 2.95
C GLU A 101 1.67 -6.00 1.60
N ILE A 102 2.43 -5.25 0.80
CA ILE A 102 2.02 -4.76 -0.52
C ILE A 102 3.12 -5.17 -1.49
N GLU A 103 2.76 -5.96 -2.49
CA GLU A 103 3.65 -6.28 -3.59
C GLU A 103 3.65 -5.12 -4.60
N LEU A 104 4.81 -4.56 -4.89
CA LEU A 104 5.00 -3.67 -6.03
C LEU A 104 5.69 -4.47 -7.11
N THR A 105 5.03 -4.64 -8.26
CA THR A 105 5.54 -5.47 -9.35
C THR A 105 5.78 -4.65 -10.61
N GLU A 106 6.87 -4.97 -11.31
CA GLU A 106 7.24 -4.33 -12.58
C GLU A 106 6.28 -4.69 -13.72
N PHE A 107 5.56 -5.82 -13.61
CA PHE A 107 4.69 -6.30 -14.68
C PHE A 107 3.29 -6.61 -14.18
N VAL A 108 2.29 -6.31 -15.03
CA VAL A 108 0.88 -6.66 -14.76
C VAL A 108 0.76 -8.15 -14.45
N GLY A 109 0.09 -8.47 -13.33
CA GLY A 109 -0.14 -9.86 -12.90
C GLY A 109 1.13 -10.65 -12.57
N GLY A 110 2.28 -9.98 -12.37
CA GLY A 110 3.55 -10.67 -12.12
C GLY A 110 4.04 -11.52 -13.31
N ARG A 111 3.50 -11.30 -14.51
CA ARG A 111 3.65 -12.16 -15.70
C ARG A 111 3.20 -13.62 -15.52
N LEU A 112 2.23 -13.85 -14.63
CA LEU A 112 1.52 -15.13 -14.51
C LEU A 112 0.29 -15.18 -15.42
#